data_AF-A0A7C4M8S5-F1
#
_entry.id   AF-A0A7C4M8S5-F1
#
_cell.length_a   1.000
_cell.length_b   1.000
_cell.length_c   1.000
_cell.angle_alpha   90.00
_cell.angle_beta   90.00
_cell.angle_gamma   90.00
#
_symmetry.space_group_name_H-M   'P 1'
#
loop_
_entity.id
_entity.type
_entity.pdbx_description
1 polymer ?
#
loop_
_entity_poly.entity_id
_entity_poly.type
_entity_poly.pdbx_seq_one_letter_code
_entity_poly.pdbx_strand_id
1 'polypeptide(L)'
;MMDLEEMKNKIEDILYSDYTYAFFTVLGLGFIYYLLTPSKVNIPPIKESILGDQWETNVWRQIKDIGEGYAIIENGVFKAMVDYPTYQGTICSLIQQGKQPHGWWDSPAKLKKELTITLNDDQILIVELVGKRTSPITWYNLLLDRVNDIGMLLIGDVDLGYDDPDVTNPHALYIDFWFDIKPEINENHWIGVAGWENDYHSGYRISSMPIIGKEYSFRLRIDQLIRNTLRRWNLERFTIKAVQLYIEARNSKAEMEIYKFDLGMP
;
A
#
# COMPACT_ATOMS: atom_id res chain seq x y z
N MET A 1 -0.99 10.66 48.30
CA MET A 1 -1.15 11.06 46.89
C MET A 1 0.20 11.57 46.47
N MET A 2 0.82 10.94 45.47
CA MET A 2 2.17 11.29 45.01
C MET A 2 2.08 12.57 44.17
N ASP A 3 2.97 13.53 44.42
CA ASP A 3 3.04 14.81 43.69
C ASP A 3 3.55 14.57 42.26
N LEU A 4 3.09 15.39 41.31
CA LEU A 4 3.42 15.33 39.89
C LEU A 4 4.93 15.43 39.65
N GLU A 5 5.63 16.22 40.47
CA GLU A 5 7.09 16.38 40.43
C GLU A 5 7.80 15.07 40.87
N GLU A 6 7.27 14.40 41.90
CA GLU A 6 7.80 13.14 42.43
C GLU A 6 7.56 11.96 41.46
N MET A 7 6.45 12.02 40.73
CA MET A 7 6.12 11.06 39.68
C MET A 7 7.01 11.25 38.44
N LYS A 8 7.33 12.50 38.09
CA LYS A 8 8.24 12.84 36.99
C LYS A 8 9.67 12.40 37.28
N ASN A 9 10.16 12.63 38.50
CA ASN A 9 11.49 12.19 38.93
C ASN A 9 11.61 10.66 38.97
N LYS A 10 10.57 9.93 39.39
CA LYS A 10 10.57 8.45 39.32
C LYS A 10 10.55 7.92 37.88
N ILE A 11 9.84 8.59 36.97
CA ILE A 11 9.83 8.24 35.55
C ILE A 11 11.19 8.52 34.92
N GLU A 12 11.85 9.62 35.27
CA GLU A 12 13.21 9.93 34.85
C GLU A 12 14.22 8.90 35.41
N ASP A 13 14.14 8.52 36.69
CA ASP A 13 15.01 7.47 37.28
C ASP A 13 14.83 6.09 36.63
N ILE A 14 13.60 5.75 36.19
CA ILE A 14 13.32 4.52 35.45
C ILE A 14 13.89 4.60 34.03
N LEU A 15 13.75 5.76 33.36
CA LEU A 15 14.22 6.00 31.99
C LEU A 15 15.75 6.12 31.89
N TYR A 16 16.45 6.53 32.96
CA TYR A 16 17.91 6.72 33.00
C TYR A 16 18.68 5.61 33.71
N SER A 17 18.03 4.51 34.11
CA SER A 17 18.77 3.33 34.56
C SER A 17 19.44 2.64 33.36
N ASP A 18 20.78 2.74 33.30
CA ASP A 18 21.64 2.28 32.19
C ASP A 18 21.42 0.82 31.74
N TYR A 19 20.84 -0.02 32.60
CA TYR A 19 20.52 -1.41 32.27
C TYR A 19 19.22 -1.59 31.49
N THR A 20 18.24 -0.70 31.66
CA THR A 20 16.94 -0.80 31.00
C THR A 20 17.02 -0.25 29.58
N TYR A 21 17.76 0.85 29.37
CA TYR A 21 18.05 1.36 28.04
C TYR A 21 18.91 0.38 27.23
N ALA A 22 19.93 -0.25 27.81
CA ALA A 22 20.70 -1.27 27.10
C ALA A 22 19.85 -2.50 26.76
N PHE A 23 18.95 -2.94 27.64
CA PHE A 23 18.10 -4.12 27.38
C PHE A 23 17.01 -3.85 26.34
N PHE A 24 16.32 -2.71 26.39
CA PHE A 24 15.34 -2.31 25.37
C PHE A 24 15.98 -1.82 24.08
N THR A 25 17.21 -1.30 24.11
CA THR A 25 17.94 -0.94 22.89
C THR A 25 18.55 -2.18 22.26
N VAL A 26 19.00 -3.20 23.00
CA VAL A 26 19.52 -4.46 22.42
C VAL A 26 18.38 -5.39 21.98
N LEU A 27 17.25 -5.46 22.68
CA LEU A 27 16.06 -6.19 22.20
C LEU A 27 15.29 -5.40 21.15
N GLY A 28 15.23 -4.08 21.25
CA GLY A 28 14.63 -3.20 20.25
C GLY A 28 15.45 -3.16 18.97
N LEU A 29 16.79 -3.00 19.06
CA LEU A 29 17.67 -3.16 17.90
C LEU A 29 17.79 -4.61 17.46
N GLY A 30 17.63 -5.60 18.34
CA GLY A 30 17.61 -7.02 17.98
C GLY A 30 16.33 -7.44 17.26
N PHE A 31 15.19 -6.85 17.63
CA PHE A 31 13.88 -7.03 16.99
C PHE A 31 13.77 -6.21 15.72
N ILE A 32 14.27 -4.98 15.72
CA ILE A 32 14.45 -4.15 14.52
C ILE A 32 15.48 -4.81 13.59
N TYR A 33 16.57 -5.38 14.09
CA TYR A 33 17.49 -6.19 13.28
C TYR A 33 16.82 -7.49 12.84
N TYR A 34 15.97 -8.14 13.60
CA TYR A 34 15.23 -9.33 13.13
C TYR A 34 14.15 -8.99 12.07
N LEU A 35 13.57 -7.79 12.12
CA LEU A 35 12.61 -7.26 11.15
C LEU A 35 13.28 -6.59 9.92
N LEU A 36 14.45 -5.97 10.09
CA LEU A 36 15.20 -5.26 9.06
C LEU A 36 16.34 -6.08 8.47
N THR A 37 16.84 -7.10 9.17
CA THR A 37 17.53 -8.20 8.51
C THR A 37 16.39 -8.93 7.84
N PRO A 38 16.32 -8.95 6.50
CA PRO A 38 15.57 -10.01 5.89
C PRO A 38 16.23 -11.25 6.48
N SER A 39 15.51 -11.99 7.33
CA SER A 39 15.64 -13.44 7.20
C SER A 39 15.59 -13.62 5.69
N LYS A 40 16.71 -14.01 5.09
CA LYS A 40 16.82 -14.24 3.66
C LYS A 40 15.96 -15.49 3.41
N VAL A 41 14.67 -15.38 3.68
CA VAL A 41 13.63 -16.12 3.01
C VAL A 41 13.99 -15.89 1.57
N ASN A 42 14.55 -16.93 0.99
CA ASN A 42 14.96 -16.92 -0.39
C ASN A 42 13.66 -16.79 -1.18
N ILE A 43 13.20 -15.57 -1.41
CA ILE A 43 11.99 -15.32 -2.18
C ILE A 43 12.36 -15.67 -3.62
N PRO A 44 11.74 -16.73 -4.19
CA PRO A 44 12.14 -17.21 -5.50
C PRO A 44 11.90 -16.14 -6.59
N PRO A 45 12.66 -16.17 -7.71
CA PRO A 45 12.43 -15.28 -8.84
C PRO A 45 10.99 -15.38 -9.35
N ILE A 46 10.38 -14.30 -9.84
CA ILE A 46 9.11 -14.40 -10.57
C ILE A 46 9.47 -15.03 -11.92
N LYS A 47 8.92 -16.21 -12.22
CA LYS A 47 9.06 -16.88 -13.52
C LYS A 47 7.88 -16.63 -14.43
N GLU A 48 6.72 -16.34 -13.85
CA GLU A 48 5.50 -16.09 -14.60
C GLU A 48 4.73 -14.89 -14.02
N SER A 49 4.83 -13.76 -14.72
CA SER A 49 4.03 -12.57 -14.42
C SER A 49 2.56 -12.76 -14.78
N ILE A 50 1.67 -12.19 -13.95
CA ILE A 50 0.23 -12.10 -14.25
C ILE A 50 -0.13 -10.76 -14.92
N LEU A 51 0.80 -9.82 -14.97
CA LEU A 51 0.61 -8.50 -15.54
C LEU A 51 0.70 -8.56 -17.07
N GLY A 52 -0.13 -7.75 -17.73
CA GLY A 52 -0.03 -7.52 -19.17
C GLY A 52 1.08 -6.51 -19.53
N ASP A 53 1.30 -6.32 -20.82
CA ASP A 53 2.30 -5.36 -21.33
C ASP A 53 1.78 -3.91 -21.41
N GLN A 54 0.45 -3.75 -21.40
CA GLN A 54 -0.21 -2.44 -21.52
C GLN A 54 -0.73 -1.98 -20.17
N TRP A 55 -0.67 -0.68 -19.91
CA TRP A 55 -1.20 -0.06 -18.72
C TRP A 55 -2.01 1.15 -19.11
N GLU A 56 -3.07 1.41 -18.35
CA GLU A 56 -3.85 2.63 -18.50
C GLU A 56 -3.50 3.61 -17.39
N THR A 57 -3.21 4.86 -17.75
CA THR A 57 -2.85 5.95 -16.83
C THR A 57 -4.05 6.81 -16.46
N ASN A 58 -4.17 7.28 -15.22
CA ASN A 58 -5.22 8.22 -14.79
C ASN A 58 -4.90 8.96 -13.49
N VAL A 59 -5.77 9.92 -13.21
CA VAL A 59 -5.80 10.73 -12.00
C VAL A 59 -7.20 10.66 -11.39
N TRP A 60 -7.33 9.92 -10.30
CA TRP A 60 -8.58 9.78 -9.56
C TRP A 60 -8.83 11.00 -8.66
N ARG A 61 -10.10 11.41 -8.56
CA ARG A 61 -10.59 12.53 -7.73
C ARG A 61 -9.89 13.86 -8.04
N GLN A 62 -9.50 14.07 -9.30
CA GLN A 62 -9.03 15.38 -9.74
C GLN A 62 -10.19 16.38 -9.65
N ILE A 63 -10.06 17.36 -8.76
CA ILE A 63 -11.00 18.46 -8.64
C ILE A 63 -10.37 19.69 -9.29
N LYS A 64 -11.03 20.17 -10.34
CA LYS A 64 -10.62 21.37 -11.06
C LYS A 64 -10.40 22.53 -10.08
N ASP A 65 -9.30 23.24 -10.26
CA ASP A 65 -8.90 24.43 -9.46
C ASP A 65 -8.54 24.14 -7.99
N ILE A 66 -8.54 22.88 -7.53
CA ILE A 66 -8.12 22.51 -6.16
C ILE A 66 -6.78 21.78 -6.17
N GLY A 67 -6.62 20.79 -7.04
CA GLY A 67 -5.38 20.04 -7.09
C GLY A 67 -5.22 19.29 -8.40
N GLU A 68 -3.98 18.89 -8.64
CA GLU A 68 -3.55 18.33 -9.91
C GLU A 68 -2.86 17.00 -9.68
N GLY A 69 -3.02 16.10 -10.64
CA GLY A 69 -2.26 14.88 -10.69
C GLY A 69 -1.77 14.64 -12.10
N TYR A 70 -0.75 13.80 -12.21
CA TYR A 70 -0.18 13.39 -13.46
C TYR A 70 0.28 11.94 -13.33
N ALA A 71 0.00 11.13 -14.34
CA ALA A 71 0.45 9.75 -14.45
C ALA A 71 0.82 9.48 -15.91
N ILE A 72 2.03 8.99 -16.16
CA ILE A 72 2.47 8.58 -17.48
C ILE A 72 3.40 7.38 -17.40
N ILE A 73 3.46 6.58 -18.46
CA ILE A 73 4.54 5.62 -18.68
C ILE A 73 5.38 6.09 -19.87
N GLU A 74 6.66 6.35 -19.62
CA GLU A 74 7.62 6.74 -20.65
C GLU A 74 8.86 5.84 -20.56
N ASN A 75 9.23 5.22 -21.68
CA ASN A 75 10.41 4.34 -21.76
C ASN A 75 10.40 3.23 -20.68
N GLY A 76 9.24 2.68 -20.36
CA GLY A 76 9.07 1.64 -19.34
C GLY A 76 9.11 2.15 -17.90
N VAL A 77 9.19 3.47 -17.67
CA VAL A 77 9.16 4.08 -16.34
C VAL A 77 7.80 4.70 -16.10
N PHE A 78 7.12 4.29 -15.04
CA PHE A 78 5.92 4.98 -14.56
C PHE A 78 6.34 6.22 -13.77
N LYS A 79 5.93 7.39 -14.24
CA LYS A 79 6.16 8.67 -13.58
C LYS A 79 4.83 9.22 -13.10
N ALA A 80 4.77 9.62 -11.84
CA ALA A 80 3.56 10.17 -11.27
C ALA A 80 3.83 11.37 -10.37
N MET A 81 2.86 12.27 -10.34
CA MET A 81 2.84 13.45 -9.49
C MET A 81 1.44 13.63 -8.93
N VAL A 82 1.37 14.09 -7.69
CA VAL A 82 0.16 14.59 -7.07
C VAL A 82 0.48 15.90 -6.38
N ASP A 83 -0.42 16.87 -6.50
CA ASP A 83 -0.39 18.17 -5.86
C ASP A 83 -1.78 18.48 -5.31
N TYR A 84 -2.00 18.22 -4.02
CA TYR A 84 -3.30 18.30 -3.39
C TYR A 84 -3.25 19.10 -2.09
N PRO A 85 -3.50 20.42 -2.14
CA PRO A 85 -3.43 21.29 -0.97
C PRO A 85 -4.61 21.19 -0.01
N THR A 86 -5.64 20.41 -0.34
CA THR A 86 -6.82 20.22 0.50
C THR A 86 -6.69 19.00 1.42
N TYR A 87 -7.35 19.09 2.58
CA TYR A 87 -7.52 17.98 3.52
C TYR A 87 -8.82 17.18 3.25
N GLN A 88 -9.67 17.65 2.35
CA GLN A 88 -10.94 17.01 2.02
C GLN A 88 -10.70 15.89 0.99
N GLY A 89 -10.69 14.65 1.47
CA GLY A 89 -10.47 13.47 0.62
C GLY A 89 -9.01 13.29 0.21
N THR A 90 -8.79 12.53 -0.84
CA THR A 90 -7.47 12.24 -1.43
C THR A 90 -7.55 12.38 -2.95
N ILE A 91 -6.45 12.77 -3.57
CA ILE A 91 -6.22 12.61 -5.02
C ILE A 91 -5.24 11.46 -5.22
N CYS A 92 -5.37 10.75 -6.33
CA CYS A 92 -4.49 9.64 -6.65
C CYS A 92 -4.09 9.67 -8.12
N SER A 93 -2.80 9.61 -8.41
CA SER A 93 -2.27 9.42 -9.77
C SER A 93 -1.81 7.98 -9.91
N LEU A 94 -2.34 7.27 -10.89
CA LEU A 94 -2.18 5.82 -10.96
C LEU A 94 -2.03 5.29 -12.38
N ILE A 95 -1.51 4.07 -12.47
CA ILE A 95 -1.68 3.17 -13.62
C ILE A 95 -2.45 1.94 -13.20
N GLN A 96 -3.26 1.39 -14.10
CA GLN A 96 -4.06 0.20 -13.83
C GLN A 96 -4.08 -0.83 -14.98
N GLN A 97 -4.36 -2.07 -14.59
CA GLN A 97 -4.78 -3.17 -15.45
C GLN A 97 -5.97 -3.88 -14.82
N GLY A 98 -6.90 -4.35 -15.65
CA GLY A 98 -8.04 -5.14 -15.21
C GLY A 98 -9.35 -4.37 -15.12
N LYS A 99 -10.35 -4.97 -14.49
CA LYS A 99 -11.69 -4.38 -14.30
C LYS A 99 -11.90 -4.04 -12.84
N GLN A 100 -12.74 -3.06 -12.54
CA GLN A 100 -13.16 -2.73 -11.18
C GLN A 100 -14.59 -3.22 -10.91
N PRO A 101 -14.94 -3.60 -9.67
CA PRO A 101 -16.22 -4.23 -9.37
C PRO A 101 -17.41 -3.27 -9.54
N HIS A 102 -17.21 -1.96 -9.31
CA HIS A 102 -18.27 -0.95 -9.39
C HIS A 102 -18.40 -0.29 -10.77
N GLY A 103 -17.62 -0.75 -11.76
CA GLY A 103 -17.66 -0.20 -13.12
C GLY A 103 -17.35 1.31 -13.21
N TRP A 104 -16.84 1.92 -12.13
CA TRP A 104 -16.45 3.33 -12.11
C TRP A 104 -15.47 3.64 -13.23
N TRP A 105 -14.65 2.63 -13.57
CA TRP A 105 -13.80 2.66 -14.73
C TRP A 105 -13.30 1.26 -15.08
N ASP A 106 -13.60 0.84 -16.31
CA ASP A 106 -13.05 -0.38 -16.88
C ASP A 106 -11.80 -0.08 -17.67
N SER A 107 -10.67 -0.64 -17.25
CA SER A 107 -9.43 -0.49 -18.01
C SER A 107 -9.48 -1.32 -19.28
N PRO A 108 -9.15 -0.76 -20.46
CA PRO A 108 -8.90 -1.55 -21.65
C PRO A 108 -7.63 -2.40 -21.50
N ALA A 109 -6.69 -1.98 -20.65
CA ALA A 109 -5.51 -2.76 -20.31
C ALA A 109 -5.90 -3.94 -19.43
N LYS A 110 -5.53 -5.16 -19.84
CA LYS A 110 -5.91 -6.40 -19.15
C LYS A 110 -4.71 -7.06 -18.49
N LEU A 111 -4.98 -7.74 -17.38
CA LEU A 111 -4.06 -8.73 -16.83
C LEU A 111 -3.81 -9.81 -17.89
N LYS A 112 -2.59 -10.36 -17.92
CA LYS A 112 -2.26 -11.49 -18.79
C LYS A 112 -3.04 -12.74 -18.40
N LYS A 113 -3.29 -12.90 -17.10
CA LYS A 113 -4.17 -13.91 -16.53
C LYS A 113 -4.68 -13.48 -15.16
N GLU A 114 -5.84 -13.98 -14.80
CA GLU A 114 -6.34 -13.89 -13.44
C GLU A 114 -5.70 -15.00 -12.60
N LEU A 115 -5.52 -14.72 -11.31
CA LEU A 115 -4.93 -15.65 -10.37
C LEU A 115 -5.77 -15.73 -9.12
N THR A 116 -6.20 -16.93 -8.76
CA THR A 116 -6.96 -17.20 -7.53
C THR A 116 -6.04 -17.70 -6.43
N ILE A 117 -6.15 -17.10 -5.25
CA ILE A 117 -5.56 -17.58 -4.00
C ILE A 117 -6.69 -18.04 -3.10
N THR A 118 -6.60 -19.25 -2.57
CA THR A 118 -7.55 -19.84 -1.64
C THR A 118 -6.92 -20.01 -0.25
N LEU A 119 -7.75 -20.14 0.78
CA LEU A 119 -7.29 -20.30 2.17
C LEU A 119 -6.35 -21.50 2.40
N ASN A 120 -6.54 -22.56 1.61
CA ASN A 120 -5.96 -23.88 1.86
C ASN A 120 -4.97 -24.33 0.77
N ASP A 121 -4.69 -23.51 -0.24
CA ASP A 121 -3.66 -23.82 -1.25
C ASP A 121 -2.26 -23.38 -0.80
N ASP A 122 -1.26 -23.97 -1.45
CA ASP A 122 0.16 -23.62 -1.29
C ASP A 122 0.66 -22.66 -2.39
N GLN A 123 -0.25 -21.98 -3.09
CA GLN A 123 0.09 -21.14 -4.23
C GLN A 123 0.94 -19.94 -3.78
N ILE A 124 2.11 -19.76 -4.39
CA ILE A 124 3.02 -18.66 -4.06
C ILE A 124 2.75 -17.49 -4.98
N LEU A 125 2.57 -16.30 -4.40
CA LEU A 125 2.44 -15.06 -5.13
C LEU A 125 3.45 -14.05 -4.61
N ILE A 126 4.20 -13.47 -5.53
CA ILE A 126 5.30 -12.57 -5.24
C ILE A 126 5.03 -11.25 -5.94
N VAL A 127 5.22 -10.17 -5.20
CA VAL A 127 5.27 -8.82 -5.73
C VAL A 127 6.71 -8.32 -5.67
N GLU A 128 7.11 -7.55 -6.67
CA GLU A 128 8.36 -6.82 -6.72
C GLU A 128 8.10 -5.39 -7.22
N LEU A 129 8.71 -4.42 -6.56
CA LEU A 129 8.67 -3.02 -6.97
C LEU A 129 10.02 -2.37 -6.73
N VAL A 130 10.46 -1.57 -7.69
CA VAL A 130 11.67 -0.73 -7.60
C VAL A 130 11.32 0.67 -8.09
N GLY A 131 11.58 1.67 -7.26
CA GLY A 131 11.29 3.05 -7.59
C GLY A 131 12.01 4.05 -6.69
N LYS A 132 11.77 5.34 -6.91
CA LYS A 132 12.27 6.41 -6.07
C LYS A 132 11.29 7.58 -6.04
N ARG A 133 11.41 8.41 -5.00
CA ARG A 133 10.85 9.76 -5.01
C ARG A 133 11.78 10.71 -5.75
N THR A 134 11.23 11.52 -6.64
CA THR A 134 11.98 12.49 -7.45
C THR A 134 11.93 13.90 -6.88
N SER A 135 11.00 14.18 -5.98
CA SER A 135 10.85 15.48 -5.31
C SER A 135 10.70 15.33 -3.78
N PRO A 136 11.00 16.38 -2.99
CA PRO A 136 10.62 16.44 -1.59
C PRO A 136 9.09 16.41 -1.45
N ILE A 137 8.59 15.79 -0.38
CA ILE A 137 7.17 15.96 -0.03
C ILE A 137 6.98 17.38 0.51
N THR A 138 6.11 18.15 -0.14
CA THR A 138 5.64 19.43 0.39
C THR A 138 4.36 19.18 1.17
N TRP A 139 4.32 19.61 2.43
CA TRP A 139 3.10 19.58 3.26
C TRP A 139 2.51 20.98 3.34
N TYR A 140 1.23 21.12 2.98
CA TYR A 140 0.60 22.43 2.94
C TYR A 140 0.14 22.91 4.33
N ASN A 141 -0.40 22.00 5.13
CA ASN A 141 -0.78 22.29 6.52
C ASN A 141 -0.31 21.18 7.47
N LEU A 142 0.60 21.52 8.39
CA LEU A 142 1.18 20.55 9.32
C LEU A 142 0.24 20.14 10.47
N LEU A 143 -0.85 20.87 10.69
CA LEU A 143 -1.82 20.63 11.78
C LEU A 143 -2.99 19.73 11.35
N LEU A 144 -3.13 19.47 10.06
CA LEU A 144 -4.18 18.63 9.51
C LEU A 144 -3.65 17.23 9.20
N ASP A 145 -4.59 16.33 8.96
CA ASP A 145 -4.29 14.99 8.47
C ASP A 145 -3.56 15.05 7.11
N ARG A 146 -2.66 14.09 6.88
CA ARG A 146 -1.67 14.13 5.80
C ARG A 146 -1.46 12.72 5.26
N VAL A 147 -1.57 12.60 3.95
CA VAL A 147 -1.33 11.36 3.22
C VAL A 147 -0.33 11.65 2.12
N ASN A 148 0.68 10.80 1.98
CA ASN A 148 1.54 10.75 0.82
C ASN A 148 2.05 9.31 0.68
N ASP A 149 1.19 8.49 0.08
CA ASP A 149 1.40 7.05 0.00
C ASP A 149 1.77 6.67 -1.43
N ILE A 150 2.75 5.78 -1.56
CA ILE A 150 3.14 5.18 -2.84
C ILE A 150 2.91 3.69 -2.73
N GLY A 151 2.03 3.14 -3.54
CA GLY A 151 1.59 1.78 -3.32
C GLY A 151 1.11 1.03 -4.53
N MET A 152 0.67 -0.18 -4.24
CA MET A 152 0.01 -1.09 -5.13
C MET A 152 -1.30 -1.52 -4.49
N LEU A 153 -2.37 -1.47 -5.28
CA LEU A 153 -3.67 -2.00 -4.89
C LEU A 153 -4.00 -3.22 -5.76
N LEU A 154 -4.31 -4.35 -5.12
CA LEU A 154 -4.95 -5.49 -5.75
C LEU A 154 -6.44 -5.41 -5.51
N ILE A 155 -7.23 -5.61 -6.56
CA ILE A 155 -8.68 -5.68 -6.47
C ILE A 155 -9.10 -7.04 -7.00
N GLY A 156 -9.93 -7.74 -6.24
CA GLY A 156 -10.28 -9.10 -6.60
C GLY A 156 -11.66 -9.54 -6.19
N ASP A 157 -12.10 -10.56 -6.93
CA ASP A 157 -13.36 -11.26 -6.75
C ASP A 157 -13.23 -12.26 -5.60
N VAL A 158 -14.25 -12.26 -4.74
CA VAL A 158 -14.37 -13.11 -3.56
C VAL A 158 -15.65 -13.93 -3.58
N ASP A 159 -16.19 -14.17 -4.79
CA ASP A 159 -17.45 -14.85 -5.10
C ASP A 159 -18.72 -14.16 -4.60
N LEU A 160 -18.66 -12.84 -4.45
CA LEU A 160 -19.81 -12.07 -3.96
C LEU A 160 -20.50 -11.27 -5.06
N GLY A 161 -20.18 -11.53 -6.34
CA GLY A 161 -20.78 -10.81 -7.48
C GLY A 161 -19.90 -9.68 -8.00
N TYR A 162 -18.60 -9.92 -8.16
CA TYR A 162 -17.63 -8.88 -8.57
C TYR A 162 -18.04 -8.06 -9.80
N ASP A 163 -18.60 -8.71 -10.82
CA ASP A 163 -19.01 -8.05 -12.07
C ASP A 163 -20.43 -7.43 -11.99
N ASP A 164 -21.11 -7.53 -10.84
CA ASP A 164 -22.46 -7.02 -10.59
C ASP A 164 -22.41 -5.78 -9.67
N PRO A 165 -22.27 -4.56 -10.22
CA PRO A 165 -22.00 -3.36 -9.42
C PRO A 165 -23.15 -3.03 -8.47
N ASP A 166 -22.87 -3.06 -7.16
CA ASP A 166 -23.79 -2.63 -6.10
C ASP A 166 -23.00 -2.01 -4.93
N VAL A 167 -23.45 -0.85 -4.49
CA VAL A 167 -22.79 -0.06 -3.44
C VAL A 167 -23.35 -0.32 -2.04
N THR A 168 -24.32 -1.23 -1.92
CA THR A 168 -25.01 -1.54 -0.67
C THR A 168 -24.46 -2.78 0.03
N ASN A 169 -23.90 -3.74 -0.70
CA ASN A 169 -23.28 -4.93 -0.15
C ASN A 169 -21.81 -5.02 -0.56
N PRO A 170 -20.97 -5.78 0.17
CA PRO A 170 -19.62 -6.12 -0.28
C PRO A 170 -19.67 -7.12 -1.45
N HIS A 171 -18.92 -6.84 -2.51
CA HIS A 171 -18.76 -7.67 -3.71
C HIS A 171 -17.31 -8.06 -3.98
N ALA A 172 -16.38 -7.24 -3.49
CA ALA A 172 -14.96 -7.38 -3.76
C ALA A 172 -14.10 -7.24 -2.50
N LEU A 173 -12.82 -7.57 -2.67
CA LEU A 173 -11.77 -7.31 -1.70
C LEU A 173 -10.67 -6.45 -2.35
N TYR A 174 -10.27 -5.42 -1.63
CA TYR A 174 -9.21 -4.49 -1.94
C TYR A 174 -8.03 -4.80 -1.01
N ILE A 175 -6.87 -5.11 -1.57
CA ILE A 175 -5.64 -5.39 -0.82
C ILE A 175 -4.56 -4.41 -1.22
N ASP A 176 -4.24 -3.48 -0.33
CA ASP A 176 -3.33 -2.38 -0.56
C ASP A 176 -1.97 -2.62 0.11
N PHE A 177 -0.91 -2.19 -0.57
CA PHE A 177 0.48 -2.33 -0.20
C PHE A 177 1.21 -1.02 -0.46
N TRP A 178 1.59 -0.27 0.57
CA TRP A 178 2.19 1.04 0.35
C TRP A 178 3.40 1.37 1.21
N PHE A 179 4.20 2.28 0.69
CA PHE A 179 5.18 3.03 1.44
C PHE A 179 4.52 4.29 1.99
N ASP A 180 4.57 4.43 3.32
CA ASP A 180 4.14 5.64 4.02
C ASP A 180 5.36 6.52 4.34
N ILE A 181 5.11 7.68 4.93
CA ILE A 181 6.12 8.59 5.45
C ILE A 181 6.82 8.03 6.70
N LYS A 182 6.17 7.12 7.44
CA LYS A 182 6.72 6.49 8.64
C LYS A 182 7.11 5.03 8.36
N PRO A 183 8.28 4.56 8.82
CA PRO A 183 8.76 3.18 8.58
C PRO A 183 8.03 2.12 9.43
N GLU A 184 6.83 2.41 9.91
CA GLU A 184 6.08 1.49 10.77
C GLU A 184 5.39 0.44 9.90
N ILE A 185 5.48 -0.85 10.23
CA ILE A 185 4.74 -1.90 9.51
C ILE A 185 3.43 -2.11 10.25
N ASN A 186 2.31 -1.77 9.61
CA ASN A 186 0.98 -1.93 10.17
C ASN A 186 0.03 -2.56 9.15
N GLU A 187 -0.86 -3.41 9.66
CA GLU A 187 -1.98 -4.00 8.93
C GLU A 187 -3.27 -3.33 9.38
N ASN A 188 -4.04 -2.82 8.41
CA ASN A 188 -5.31 -2.14 8.64
C ASN A 188 -6.41 -2.89 7.89
N HIS A 189 -7.59 -2.97 8.49
CA HIS A 189 -8.77 -3.59 7.87
C HIS A 189 -9.97 -2.67 8.08
N TRP A 190 -10.72 -2.41 7.01
CA TRP A 190 -11.92 -1.60 7.06
C TRP A 190 -12.92 -2.03 6.00
N ILE A 191 -14.16 -1.59 6.18
CA ILE A 191 -15.18 -1.65 5.14
C ILE A 191 -15.22 -0.31 4.44
N GLY A 192 -15.47 -0.33 3.15
CA GLY A 192 -15.67 0.83 2.32
C GLY A 192 -16.67 1.85 2.83
N VAL A 193 -16.66 3.02 2.20
CA VAL A 193 -17.59 4.10 2.57
C VAL A 193 -18.93 3.90 1.85
N ALA A 194 -19.96 3.59 2.63
CA ALA A 194 -21.33 3.46 2.13
C ALA A 194 -21.75 4.62 1.21
N GLY A 195 -22.35 4.27 0.07
CA GLY A 195 -22.72 5.22 -0.99
C GLY A 195 -21.61 5.49 -2.01
N TRP A 196 -20.37 5.05 -1.73
CA TRP A 196 -19.32 4.90 -2.73
C TRP A 196 -19.16 3.41 -3.01
N GLU A 197 -18.54 2.67 -2.11
CA GLU A 197 -18.41 1.22 -2.18
C GLU A 197 -18.57 0.64 -0.77
N ASN A 198 -19.05 -0.59 -0.67
CA ASN A 198 -19.21 -1.28 0.62
C ASN A 198 -18.34 -2.54 0.66
N ASP A 199 -17.19 -2.52 -0.01
CA ASP A 199 -16.31 -3.67 -0.15
C ASP A 199 -15.40 -3.86 1.05
N TYR A 200 -14.74 -5.01 1.08
CA TYR A 200 -13.71 -5.30 2.07
C TYR A 200 -12.40 -4.64 1.67
N HIS A 201 -11.72 -4.02 2.63
CA HIS A 201 -10.39 -3.44 2.42
C HIS A 201 -9.40 -3.98 3.43
N SER A 202 -8.19 -4.26 2.97
CA SER A 202 -7.06 -4.61 3.82
C SER A 202 -5.83 -3.92 3.31
N GLY A 203 -5.06 -3.35 4.22
CA GLY A 203 -3.97 -2.46 3.88
C GLY A 203 -2.71 -2.78 4.65
N TYR A 204 -1.60 -2.85 3.95
CA TYR A 204 -0.29 -3.21 4.45
C TYR A 204 0.70 -2.08 4.20
N ARG A 205 1.11 -1.42 5.28
CA ARG A 205 2.23 -0.48 5.22
C ARG A 205 3.54 -1.26 5.22
N ILE A 206 4.26 -1.22 4.10
CA ILE A 206 5.46 -2.05 3.88
C ILE A 206 6.71 -1.34 4.42
N SER A 207 6.86 -0.04 4.16
CA SER A 207 8.05 0.73 4.58
C SER A 207 7.86 2.23 4.37
N SER A 208 8.97 2.99 4.29
CA SER A 208 8.99 4.39 3.89
C SER A 208 10.11 4.70 2.87
N MET A 209 9.94 5.78 2.08
CA MET A 209 10.93 6.21 1.07
C MET A 209 11.66 7.54 1.41
N PRO A 210 12.19 7.78 2.62
CA PRO A 210 12.46 9.13 3.17
C PRO A 210 13.54 9.99 2.46
N ILE A 211 14.39 9.41 1.63
CA ILE A 211 15.48 10.11 0.91
C ILE A 211 15.13 10.27 -0.57
N ILE A 212 15.20 11.51 -1.08
CA ILE A 212 14.94 11.86 -2.48
C ILE A 212 16.05 11.32 -3.38
N GLY A 213 15.71 10.81 -4.56
CA GLY A 213 16.67 10.29 -5.53
C GLY A 213 17.28 8.93 -5.16
N LYS A 214 17.07 8.46 -3.93
CA LYS A 214 17.46 7.11 -3.49
C LYS A 214 16.47 6.09 -4.03
N GLU A 215 16.98 5.04 -4.65
CA GLU A 215 16.18 3.89 -5.06
C GLU A 215 15.78 3.04 -3.85
N TYR A 216 14.50 2.66 -3.81
CA TYR A 216 13.93 1.72 -2.87
C TYR A 216 13.40 0.53 -3.65
N SER A 217 13.65 -0.66 -3.12
CA SER A 217 13.09 -1.88 -3.66
C SER A 217 12.47 -2.69 -2.54
N PHE A 218 11.36 -3.35 -2.86
CA PHE A 218 10.83 -4.42 -2.03
C PHE A 218 10.47 -5.61 -2.89
N ARG A 219 10.58 -6.78 -2.27
CA ARG A 219 10.14 -8.04 -2.82
C ARG A 219 9.49 -8.82 -1.70
N LEU A 220 8.24 -9.21 -1.88
CA LEU A 220 7.45 -9.84 -0.83
C LEU A 220 6.68 -11.03 -1.36
N ARG A 221 6.59 -12.08 -0.55
CA ARG A 221 5.56 -13.11 -0.70
C ARG A 221 4.27 -12.60 -0.10
N ILE A 222 3.30 -12.30 -0.94
CA ILE A 222 2.02 -11.73 -0.53
C ILE A 222 0.92 -12.78 -0.41
N ASP A 223 1.15 -14.02 -0.85
CA ASP A 223 0.19 -15.12 -0.72
C ASP A 223 -0.25 -15.34 0.73
N GLN A 224 0.68 -15.30 1.69
CA GLN A 224 0.34 -15.45 3.10
C GLN A 224 -0.46 -14.25 3.64
N LEU A 225 -0.18 -13.04 3.18
CA LEU A 225 -0.92 -11.83 3.57
C LEU A 225 -2.36 -11.91 3.06
N ILE A 226 -2.54 -12.31 1.79
CA ILE A 226 -3.86 -12.55 1.20
C ILE A 226 -4.62 -13.61 2.01
N ARG A 227 -4.00 -14.74 2.35
CA ARG A 227 -4.67 -15.77 3.18
C ARG A 227 -5.05 -15.26 4.57
N ASN A 228 -4.22 -14.42 5.19
CA ASN A 228 -4.55 -13.82 6.48
C ASN A 228 -5.77 -12.88 6.35
N THR A 229 -5.79 -12.06 5.29
CA THR A 229 -6.94 -11.21 4.95
C THR A 229 -8.21 -12.04 4.73
N LEU A 230 -8.13 -13.13 3.95
CA LEU A 230 -9.25 -14.03 3.71
C LEU A 230 -9.81 -14.62 5.02
N ARG A 231 -8.94 -15.08 5.94
CA ARG A 231 -9.38 -15.59 7.26
C ARG A 231 -10.05 -14.50 8.09
N ARG A 232 -9.53 -13.27 8.04
CA ARG A 232 -10.06 -12.13 8.79
C ARG A 232 -11.49 -11.79 8.39
N TRP A 233 -11.76 -11.80 7.09
CA TRP A 233 -13.07 -11.49 6.52
C TRP A 233 -13.98 -12.71 6.35
N ASN A 234 -13.52 -13.90 6.72
CA ASN A 234 -14.22 -15.17 6.53
C ASN A 234 -14.61 -15.40 5.05
N LEU A 235 -13.63 -15.20 4.16
CA LEU A 235 -13.74 -15.39 2.71
C LEU A 235 -12.94 -16.63 2.29
N GLU A 236 -13.43 -17.38 1.30
CA GLU A 236 -12.79 -18.65 0.90
C GLU A 236 -11.65 -18.46 -0.10
N ARG A 237 -11.78 -17.48 -1.01
CA ARG A 237 -10.82 -17.21 -2.08
C ARG A 237 -10.78 -15.74 -2.48
N PHE A 238 -9.70 -15.38 -3.16
CA PHE A 238 -9.46 -14.07 -3.76
C PHE A 238 -8.90 -14.27 -5.17
N THR A 239 -9.67 -13.88 -6.18
CA THR A 239 -9.23 -13.89 -7.58
C THR A 239 -8.83 -12.48 -7.99
N ILE A 240 -7.56 -12.28 -8.33
CA ILE A 240 -7.06 -10.97 -8.76
C ILE A 240 -7.67 -10.61 -10.11
N LYS A 241 -8.46 -9.54 -10.12
CA LYS A 241 -9.18 -9.01 -11.30
C LYS A 241 -8.59 -7.70 -11.79
N ALA A 242 -7.99 -6.92 -10.90
CA ALA A 242 -7.26 -5.70 -11.23
C ALA A 242 -6.06 -5.45 -10.33
N VAL A 243 -5.11 -4.69 -10.89
CA VAL A 243 -3.90 -4.23 -10.23
C VAL A 243 -3.73 -2.75 -10.54
N GLN A 244 -3.42 -1.97 -9.52
CA GLN A 244 -3.08 -0.55 -9.66
C GLN A 244 -1.72 -0.27 -9.01
N LEU A 245 -0.94 0.61 -9.63
CA LEU A 245 0.18 1.28 -8.97
C LEU A 245 -0.16 2.75 -8.86
N TYR A 246 0.12 3.33 -7.70
CA TYR A 246 -0.36 4.67 -7.42
C TYR A 246 0.58 5.49 -6.55
N ILE A 247 0.39 6.80 -6.65
CA ILE A 247 0.75 7.77 -5.62
C ILE A 247 -0.52 8.49 -5.18
N GLU A 248 -0.79 8.49 -3.88
CA GLU A 248 -1.95 9.15 -3.26
C GLU A 248 -1.49 10.33 -2.40
N ALA A 249 -2.24 11.43 -2.44
CA ALA A 249 -1.98 12.59 -1.60
C ALA A 249 -3.25 13.15 -0.94
N ARG A 250 -3.06 13.59 0.30
CA ARG A 250 -3.94 14.52 1.03
C ARG A 250 -3.06 15.58 1.67
N ASN A 251 -3.40 16.84 1.44
CA ASN A 251 -2.70 17.98 2.04
C ASN A 251 -1.18 17.93 1.79
N SER A 252 -0.80 17.45 0.60
CA SER A 252 0.58 17.18 0.23
C SER A 252 0.82 17.26 -1.27
N LYS A 253 2.09 17.43 -1.65
CA LYS A 253 2.59 17.31 -3.01
C LYS A 253 3.81 16.39 -3.03
N ALA A 254 3.86 15.47 -3.99
CA ALA A 254 5.05 14.67 -4.26
C ALA A 254 5.08 14.13 -5.69
N GLU A 255 6.27 13.69 -6.09
CA GLU A 255 6.56 13.07 -7.38
C GLU A 255 7.38 11.80 -7.20
N MET A 256 7.16 10.86 -8.11
CA MET A 256 7.85 9.58 -8.08
C MET A 256 8.11 8.97 -9.46
N GLU A 257 9.03 8.01 -9.46
CA GLU A 257 9.32 7.13 -10.60
C GLU A 257 9.32 5.66 -10.13
N ILE A 258 8.63 4.78 -10.85
CA ILE A 258 8.72 3.32 -10.71
C ILE A 258 9.40 2.77 -11.97
N TYR A 259 10.55 2.11 -11.77
CA TYR A 259 11.38 1.53 -12.84
C TYR A 259 11.06 0.08 -13.12
N LYS A 260 10.62 -0.62 -12.08
CA LYS A 260 10.28 -2.03 -12.16
C LYS A 260 9.09 -2.29 -11.26
N PHE A 261 8.13 -3.00 -11.82
CA PHE A 261 7.03 -3.56 -11.09
C PHE A 261 6.69 -4.92 -11.69
N ASP A 262 6.52 -5.93 -10.85
CA ASP A 262 6.06 -7.23 -11.27
C ASP A 262 5.23 -7.91 -10.18
N LEU A 263 4.29 -8.75 -10.60
CA LEU A 263 3.41 -9.54 -9.77
C LEU A 263 3.24 -10.90 -10.43
N GLY A 264 3.64 -11.96 -9.74
CA GLY A 264 3.64 -13.27 -10.37
C GLY A 264 4.05 -14.42 -9.49
N MET A 265 4.13 -15.58 -10.14
CA MET A 265 4.48 -16.85 -9.53
C MET A 265 5.94 -17.21 -9.82
N PRO A 266 6.57 -18.02 -8.95
CA PRO A 266 7.96 -18.40 -9.09
C PRO A 266 8.26 -19.56 -10.04
#